data_AF-A0A8T2Y1Q8-F1
#
_entry.id   AF-A0A8T2Y1Q8-F1
#
_cell.length_a   1.000
_cell.length_b   1.000
_cell.length_c   1.000
_cell.angle_alpha   90.00
_cell.angle_beta   90.00
_cell.angle_gamma   90.00
#
_symmetry.space_group_name_H-M   'P 1'
#
loop_
_entity.id
_entity.type
_entity.pdbx_description
1 polymer ?
#
loop_
_entity_poly.entity_id
_entity_poly.type
_entity_poly.pdbx_seq_one_letter_code
_entity_poly.pdbx_strand_id
1 'polypeptide(L)'
;MGKLAAGLAAAAAAAACAVAGVVVGRRVRIRRKWKRVVGVLRELEEACETPVGRLRQVVDAMAVEMHAGLASEGGSKLKMLLTFVDHLPTGSEIGTYYALDLGGTNFRVLRVQLGGRRSSILSQDVERQPIPRHLMTSTSEDLFDFIASTLKQFVEKEESGSEPSSVRARELGLTFSFPVKQLSIRSGILMKWTKGFAIEDMVGKEVVGLLEAALVRSGLDMPVAVLVNDTVGTLALGHYDDADTVAAVIIGTGTNACYLERADAIIKCQGLLTTSGCMVVNMEWGNFWSSHLPRTSYDIDLDLESPNPNDQGFEKMISGMYLGDIVRRVIIRMSQDSDIFGPVSSRLSIPFILQYVTYLHRNLGWTRS
;
A
#
# COMPACT_ATOMS: atom_id res chain seq x y z
N MET A 1 53.03 -26.88 59.33
CA MET A 1 52.17 -27.05 58.13
C MET A 1 50.76 -26.44 58.25
N GLY A 2 50.14 -26.39 59.44
CA GLY A 2 48.75 -25.88 59.58
C GLY A 2 48.50 -24.39 59.27
N LYS A 3 49.45 -23.49 59.56
CA LYS A 3 49.28 -22.04 59.28
C LYS A 3 49.29 -21.70 57.78
N LEU A 4 50.06 -22.45 56.98
CA LEU A 4 50.15 -22.24 55.53
C LEU A 4 48.87 -22.73 54.82
N ALA A 5 48.35 -23.90 55.23
CA ALA A 5 47.09 -24.43 54.72
C ALA A 5 45.89 -23.55 55.07
N ALA A 6 45.84 -23.01 56.29
CA ALA A 6 44.80 -22.06 56.71
C ALA A 6 44.87 -20.73 55.92
N GLY A 7 46.08 -20.21 55.66
CA GLY A 7 46.27 -19.01 54.84
C GLY A 7 45.84 -19.20 53.38
N LEU A 8 46.15 -20.36 52.78
CA LEU A 8 45.73 -20.71 51.42
C LEU A 8 44.21 -20.88 51.31
N ALA A 9 43.57 -21.52 52.30
CA ALA A 9 42.11 -21.67 52.33
C ALA A 9 41.40 -20.31 52.49
N ALA A 10 41.92 -19.42 53.34
CA ALA A 10 41.38 -18.07 53.50
C ALA A 10 41.53 -17.23 52.23
N ALA A 11 42.67 -17.32 51.53
CA ALA A 11 42.89 -16.63 50.26
C ALA A 11 41.95 -17.15 49.15
N ALA A 12 41.75 -18.47 49.07
CA ALA A 12 40.82 -19.08 48.11
C ALA A 12 39.36 -18.68 48.38
N ALA A 13 38.94 -18.65 49.65
CA ALA A 13 37.61 -18.19 50.04
C ALA A 13 37.39 -16.70 49.72
N ALA A 14 38.37 -15.84 50.02
CA ALA A 14 38.33 -14.42 49.67
C ALA A 14 38.23 -14.20 48.15
N ALA A 15 39.01 -14.95 47.35
CA ALA A 15 38.94 -14.92 45.90
C ALA A 15 37.57 -15.39 45.38
N ALA A 16 37.00 -16.48 45.93
CA ALA A 16 35.68 -16.98 45.55
C ALA A 16 34.56 -15.96 45.87
N CYS A 17 34.61 -15.32 47.05
CA CYS A 17 33.68 -14.26 47.42
C CYS A 17 33.80 -13.04 46.50
N ALA A 18 35.01 -12.64 46.13
CA ALA A 18 35.24 -11.54 45.18
C ALA A 18 34.67 -11.87 43.79
N VAL A 19 34.92 -13.08 43.27
CA VAL A 19 34.35 -13.54 41.99
C VAL A 19 32.83 -13.58 42.05
N ALA A 20 32.24 -14.12 43.12
CA ALA A 20 30.79 -14.15 43.30
C ALA A 20 30.19 -12.73 43.35
N GLY A 21 30.84 -11.81 44.07
CA GLY A 21 30.46 -10.38 44.11
C GLY A 21 30.49 -9.72 42.73
N VAL A 22 31.52 -9.98 41.93
CA VAL A 22 31.61 -9.50 40.54
C VAL A 22 30.51 -10.10 39.66
N VAL A 23 30.25 -11.40 39.76
CA VAL A 23 29.19 -12.08 38.98
C VAL A 23 27.81 -11.56 39.36
N VAL A 24 27.52 -11.41 40.65
CA VAL A 24 26.26 -10.85 41.15
C VAL A 24 26.12 -9.39 40.71
N GLY A 25 27.15 -8.57 40.87
CA GLY A 25 27.17 -7.18 40.40
C GLY A 25 26.92 -7.07 38.90
N ARG A 26 27.55 -7.95 38.10
CA ARG A 26 27.31 -8.04 36.64
C ARG A 26 25.87 -8.43 36.33
N ARG A 27 25.30 -9.43 37.02
CA ARG A 27 23.90 -9.86 36.86
C ARG A 27 22.92 -8.74 37.23
N VAL A 28 23.15 -8.03 38.33
CA VAL A 28 22.32 -6.89 38.75
C VAL A 28 22.37 -5.77 37.73
N ARG A 29 23.57 -5.43 37.21
CA ARG A 29 23.73 -4.42 36.15
C ARG A 29 22.98 -4.82 34.88
N ILE A 30 23.12 -6.07 34.43
CA ILE A 30 22.38 -6.60 33.26
C ILE A 30 20.87 -6.53 33.49
N ARG A 31 20.38 -6.93 34.67
CA ARG A 31 18.95 -6.86 35.01
C ARG A 31 18.43 -5.43 34.98
N ARG A 32 19.19 -4.46 35.49
CA ARG A 32 18.83 -3.03 35.46
C ARG A 32 18.77 -2.49 34.03
N LYS A 33 19.71 -2.89 33.17
CA LYS A 33 19.73 -2.55 31.75
C LYS A 33 18.51 -3.13 31.00
N TRP A 34 18.18 -4.40 31.23
CA TRP A 34 16.96 -5.02 30.68
C TRP A 34 15.69 -4.34 31.18
N LYS A 35 15.64 -3.96 32.46
CA LYS A 35 14.47 -3.27 33.03
C LYS A 35 14.15 -1.96 32.27
N ARG A 36 15.17 -1.24 31.79
CA ARG A 36 14.95 -0.04 30.96
C ARG A 36 14.35 -0.38 29.60
N VAL A 37 14.90 -1.38 28.91
CA VAL A 37 14.39 -1.85 27.61
C VAL A 37 12.96 -2.35 27.73
N VAL A 38 12.65 -3.13 28.76
CA VAL A 38 11.29 -3.60 29.05
C VAL A 38 10.36 -2.43 29.39
N GLY A 39 10.88 -1.37 30.03
CA GLY A 39 10.14 -0.12 30.24
C GLY A 39 9.70 0.52 28.91
N VAL A 40 10.63 0.71 27.97
CA VAL A 40 10.32 1.24 26.63
C VAL A 40 9.30 0.38 25.89
N LEU A 41 9.42 -0.96 25.97
CA LEU A 41 8.47 -1.86 25.33
C LEU A 41 7.07 -1.74 25.95
N ARG A 42 6.98 -1.64 27.28
CA ARG A 42 5.72 -1.49 28.00
C ARG A 42 5.05 -0.14 27.69
N GLU A 43 5.82 0.95 27.61
CA GLU A 43 5.31 2.25 27.18
C GLU A 43 4.72 2.19 25.76
N LEU A 44 5.39 1.49 24.84
CA LEU A 44 4.86 1.26 23.50
C LEU A 44 3.57 0.43 23.52
N GLU A 45 3.53 -0.66 24.28
CA GLU A 45 2.36 -1.53 24.41
C GLU A 45 1.14 -0.77 24.93
N GLU A 46 1.31 0.02 26.01
CA GLU A 46 0.25 0.85 26.59
C GLU A 46 -0.19 1.96 25.62
N ALA A 47 0.75 2.60 24.90
CA ALA A 47 0.44 3.68 23.97
C ALA A 47 -0.29 3.20 22.70
N CYS A 48 0.07 2.02 22.20
CA CYS A 48 -0.53 1.40 21.01
C CYS A 48 -1.85 0.65 21.29
N GLU A 49 -2.29 0.56 22.55
CA GLU A 49 -3.47 -0.23 22.90
C GLU A 49 -4.73 0.28 22.19
N THR A 50 -5.44 -0.63 21.51
CA THR A 50 -6.71 -0.34 20.83
C THR A 50 -7.84 -1.18 21.43
N PRO A 51 -8.31 -0.85 22.65
CA PRO A 51 -9.45 -1.57 23.22
C PRO A 51 -10.69 -1.36 22.36
N VAL A 52 -11.65 -2.30 22.44
CA VAL A 52 -12.88 -2.27 21.63
C VAL A 52 -13.61 -0.92 21.70
N GLY A 53 -13.62 -0.27 22.87
CA GLY A 53 -14.21 1.06 23.03
C GLY A 53 -13.53 2.14 22.17
N ARG A 54 -12.20 2.14 22.11
CA ARG A 54 -11.44 3.07 21.26
C ARG A 54 -11.66 2.77 19.77
N LEU A 55 -11.69 1.48 19.39
CA LEU A 55 -11.97 1.08 18.01
C LEU A 55 -13.35 1.56 17.54
N ARG A 56 -14.38 1.48 18.38
CA ARG A 56 -15.71 2.04 18.07
C ARG A 56 -15.65 3.53 17.80
N GLN A 57 -14.91 4.30 18.61
CA GLN A 57 -14.73 5.74 18.39
C GLN A 57 -13.99 6.04 17.07
N VAL A 58 -13.04 5.20 16.67
CA VAL A 58 -12.38 5.32 15.36
C VAL A 58 -13.36 5.03 14.22
N VAL A 59 -14.22 4.01 14.36
CA VAL A 59 -15.28 3.71 13.38
C VAL A 59 -16.28 4.86 13.26
N ASP A 60 -16.74 5.42 14.38
CA ASP A 60 -17.68 6.55 14.40
C ASP A 60 -17.04 7.77 13.72
N ALA A 61 -15.78 8.07 14.02
CA ALA A 61 -15.04 9.15 13.38
C ALA A 61 -14.84 8.92 11.87
N MET A 62 -14.56 7.68 11.45
CA MET A 62 -14.46 7.32 10.02
C MET A 62 -15.79 7.56 9.31
N ALA A 63 -16.91 7.13 9.89
CA ALA A 63 -18.24 7.35 9.31
C ALA A 63 -18.57 8.85 9.15
N VAL A 64 -18.22 9.68 10.14
CA VAL A 64 -18.38 11.14 10.06
C VAL A 64 -17.55 11.72 8.91
N GLU A 65 -16.28 11.34 8.81
CA GLU A 65 -15.40 11.80 7.72
C GLU A 65 -15.89 11.32 6.35
N MET A 66 -16.43 10.10 6.26
CA MET A 66 -17.01 9.56 5.02
C MET A 66 -18.19 10.43 4.55
N HIS A 67 -19.14 10.70 5.45
CA HIS A 67 -20.27 11.59 5.14
C HIS A 67 -19.81 12.99 4.73
N ALA A 68 -18.83 13.57 5.43
CA ALA A 68 -18.29 14.88 5.09
C ALA A 68 -17.60 14.90 3.71
N GLY A 69 -16.85 13.85 3.34
CA GLY A 69 -16.20 13.72 2.04
C GLY A 69 -17.17 13.48 0.88
N LEU A 70 -18.32 12.86 1.14
CA LEU A 70 -19.42 12.72 0.17
C LEU A 70 -20.28 13.99 0.06
N ALA A 71 -20.30 14.82 1.11
CA ALA A 71 -21.09 16.04 1.14
C ALA A 71 -20.57 17.10 0.18
N SER A 72 -19.25 17.28 0.09
CA SER A 72 -18.62 18.31 -0.74
C SER A 72 -17.16 17.98 -1.07
N GLU A 73 -16.67 18.52 -2.19
CA GLU A 73 -15.25 18.43 -2.54
C GLU A 73 -14.38 19.15 -1.51
N GLY A 74 -13.46 18.41 -0.87
CA GLY A 74 -12.63 18.92 0.21
C GLY A 74 -13.31 19.02 1.58
N GLY A 75 -14.53 18.49 1.73
CA GLY A 75 -15.25 18.48 3.01
C GLY A 75 -14.63 17.61 4.11
N SER A 76 -13.74 16.68 3.73
CA SER A 76 -13.02 15.78 4.64
C SER A 76 -11.58 15.58 4.16
N LYS A 77 -10.73 15.05 5.04
CA LYS A 77 -9.44 14.47 4.65
C LYS A 77 -9.60 13.20 3.81
N LEU A 78 -10.68 12.46 4.00
CA LEU A 78 -11.14 11.43 3.05
C LEU A 78 -11.61 12.10 1.77
N LYS A 79 -11.02 11.71 0.64
CA LYS A 79 -11.37 12.34 -0.64
C LYS A 79 -12.72 11.87 -1.16
N MET A 80 -13.09 10.62 -0.88
CA MET A 80 -14.35 10.01 -1.31
C MET A 80 -14.60 10.26 -2.81
N LEU A 81 -13.60 9.92 -3.64
CA LEU A 81 -13.56 10.21 -5.06
C LEU A 81 -14.64 9.41 -5.82
N LEU A 82 -15.35 10.11 -6.70
CA LEU A 82 -16.31 9.50 -7.61
C LEU A 82 -15.54 8.74 -8.69
N THR A 83 -15.85 7.45 -8.85
CA THR A 83 -15.15 6.58 -9.81
C THR A 83 -15.87 6.49 -11.15
N PHE A 84 -17.13 6.95 -11.22
CA PHE A 84 -18.02 6.78 -12.38
C PHE A 84 -18.29 5.32 -12.76
N VAL A 85 -17.91 4.37 -11.90
CA VAL A 85 -18.30 2.96 -12.01
C VAL A 85 -19.64 2.80 -11.29
N ASP A 86 -20.71 2.73 -12.07
CA ASP A 86 -22.08 2.50 -11.57
C ASP A 86 -22.54 1.04 -11.78
N HIS A 87 -21.82 0.24 -12.57
CA HIS A 87 -22.04 -1.20 -12.72
C HIS A 87 -20.80 -1.99 -12.33
N LEU A 88 -20.96 -2.92 -11.38
CA LEU A 88 -19.97 -3.95 -11.10
C LEU A 88 -20.25 -5.20 -11.95
N PRO A 89 -19.23 -6.05 -12.19
CA PRO A 89 -19.39 -7.23 -13.03
C PRO A 89 -20.41 -8.22 -12.45
N THR A 90 -21.32 -8.75 -13.27
CA THR A 90 -22.37 -9.66 -12.83
C THR A 90 -21.90 -11.11 -12.71
N GLY A 91 -20.79 -11.44 -13.38
CA GLY A 91 -20.30 -12.81 -13.58
C GLY A 91 -20.76 -13.42 -14.91
N SER A 92 -21.58 -12.73 -15.70
CA SER A 92 -22.05 -13.21 -17.01
C SER A 92 -21.25 -12.66 -18.19
N GLU A 93 -20.15 -11.94 -17.93
CA GLU A 93 -19.30 -11.34 -18.94
C GLU A 93 -18.64 -12.42 -19.81
N ILE A 94 -18.69 -12.22 -21.12
CA ILE A 94 -18.07 -13.10 -22.13
C ILE A 94 -17.14 -12.24 -22.98
N GLY A 95 -16.01 -12.81 -23.37
CA GLY A 95 -15.11 -12.21 -24.36
C GLY A 95 -13.69 -12.01 -23.85
N THR A 96 -12.88 -11.39 -24.69
CA THR A 96 -11.46 -11.10 -24.43
C THR A 96 -11.30 -9.64 -24.05
N TYR A 97 -10.66 -9.39 -22.90
CA TYR A 97 -10.44 -8.07 -22.35
C TYR A 97 -8.94 -7.85 -22.12
N TYR A 98 -8.48 -6.62 -22.35
CA TYR A 98 -7.11 -6.22 -22.08
C TYR A 98 -7.06 -5.28 -20.87
N ALA A 99 -6.03 -5.42 -20.05
CA ALA A 99 -5.80 -4.54 -18.93
C ALA A 99 -4.33 -4.11 -18.83
N LEU A 100 -4.12 -2.86 -18.46
CA LEU A 100 -2.84 -2.30 -18.07
C LEU A 100 -2.94 -1.91 -16.60
N ASP A 101 -2.08 -2.47 -15.76
CA ASP A 101 -2.00 -2.12 -14.35
C ASP A 101 -0.67 -1.44 -14.03
N LEU A 102 -0.76 -0.15 -13.70
CA LEU A 102 0.36 0.70 -13.34
C LEU A 102 0.28 1.05 -11.84
N GLY A 103 0.92 0.21 -11.02
CA GLY A 103 0.76 0.24 -9.56
C GLY A 103 1.97 0.68 -8.74
N GLY A 104 3.17 0.76 -9.32
CA GLY A 104 4.41 1.05 -8.59
C GLY A 104 5.67 0.82 -9.43
N THR A 105 6.68 0.13 -8.88
CA THR A 105 7.97 -0.13 -9.56
C THR A 105 7.91 -1.12 -10.72
N ASN A 106 6.77 -1.77 -10.90
CA ASN A 106 6.47 -2.64 -12.02
C ASN A 106 5.07 -2.30 -12.51
N PHE A 107 4.83 -2.53 -13.79
CA PHE A 107 3.49 -2.57 -14.35
C PHE A 107 3.19 -3.96 -14.90
N ARG A 108 1.93 -4.22 -15.16
CA ARG A 108 1.46 -5.48 -15.75
C ARG A 108 0.62 -5.17 -16.96
N VAL A 109 0.82 -5.94 -18.03
CA VAL A 109 -0.13 -6.03 -19.14
C VAL A 109 -0.79 -7.40 -19.08
N LEU A 110 -2.11 -7.41 -19.25
CA LEU A 110 -2.92 -8.60 -19.09
C LEU A 110 -3.89 -8.74 -20.25
N ARG A 111 -4.14 -10.00 -20.62
CA ARG A 111 -5.29 -10.42 -21.43
C ARG A 111 -6.06 -11.44 -20.65
N VAL A 112 -7.37 -11.29 -20.56
CA VAL A 112 -8.26 -12.23 -19.86
C VAL A 112 -9.42 -12.59 -20.79
N GLN A 113 -9.69 -13.88 -20.92
CA GLN A 113 -10.86 -14.37 -21.64
C GLN A 113 -11.91 -14.88 -20.64
N LEU A 114 -13.08 -14.24 -20.60
CA LEU A 114 -14.17 -14.57 -19.70
C LEU A 114 -15.20 -15.49 -20.39
N GLY A 115 -15.71 -16.48 -19.64
CA GLY A 115 -16.55 -17.55 -20.15
C GLY A 115 -18.06 -17.40 -19.93
N GLY A 116 -18.53 -16.26 -19.39
CA GLY A 116 -19.96 -16.01 -19.16
C GLY A 116 -20.60 -16.75 -18.00
N ARG A 117 -19.77 -17.35 -17.15
CA ARG A 117 -20.16 -17.92 -15.87
C ARG A 117 -19.29 -17.28 -14.80
N ARG A 118 -19.85 -17.14 -13.60
CA ARG A 118 -19.16 -16.55 -12.46
C ARG A 118 -17.83 -17.27 -12.20
N SER A 119 -16.77 -16.50 -11.96
CA SER A 119 -15.40 -17.02 -11.77
C SER A 119 -14.86 -17.86 -12.94
N SER A 120 -15.45 -17.76 -14.15
CA SER A 120 -15.03 -18.53 -15.32
C SER A 120 -14.05 -17.73 -16.17
N ILE A 121 -12.77 -17.84 -15.82
CA ILE A 121 -11.64 -17.37 -16.63
C ILE A 121 -11.20 -18.53 -17.53
N LEU A 122 -11.42 -18.40 -18.83
CA LEU A 122 -11.08 -19.42 -19.83
C LEU A 122 -9.58 -19.45 -20.14
N SER A 123 -8.97 -18.26 -20.23
CA SER A 123 -7.54 -18.08 -20.45
C SER A 123 -7.09 -16.75 -19.86
N GLN A 124 -5.84 -16.69 -19.43
CA GLN A 124 -5.21 -15.49 -18.90
C GLN A 124 -3.74 -15.45 -19.27
N ASP A 125 -3.32 -14.31 -19.82
CA ASP A 125 -1.92 -13.99 -20.06
C ASP A 125 -1.55 -12.76 -19.24
N VAL A 126 -0.44 -12.84 -18.51
CA VAL A 126 0.06 -11.75 -17.67
C VAL A 126 1.54 -11.58 -17.92
N GLU A 127 1.93 -10.39 -18.33
CA GLU A 127 3.34 -10.02 -18.44
C GLU A 127 3.65 -8.88 -17.48
N ARG A 128 4.60 -9.11 -16.58
CA ARG A 128 5.05 -8.13 -15.60
C ARG A 128 6.35 -7.51 -16.08
N GLN A 129 6.36 -6.20 -16.20
CA GLN A 129 7.52 -5.45 -16.66
C GLN A 129 8.02 -4.49 -15.57
N PRO A 130 9.32 -4.56 -15.20
CA PRO A 130 9.91 -3.59 -14.30
C PRO A 130 10.00 -2.24 -15.01
N ILE A 131 9.69 -1.16 -14.29
CA ILE A 131 9.85 0.20 -14.82
C ILE A 131 11.30 0.62 -14.56
N PRO A 132 12.08 0.95 -15.62
CA PRO A 132 13.41 1.53 -15.44
C PRO A 132 13.34 2.76 -14.54
N ARG A 133 14.20 2.82 -13.51
CA ARG A 133 14.13 3.87 -12.48
C ARG A 133 14.18 5.29 -13.03
N HIS A 134 14.92 5.51 -14.12
CA HIS A 134 15.02 6.81 -14.76
C HIS A 134 13.68 7.29 -15.35
N LEU A 135 12.81 6.37 -15.80
CA LEU A 135 11.48 6.73 -16.32
C LEU A 135 10.52 7.20 -15.22
N MET A 136 10.76 6.83 -13.96
CA MET A 136 9.93 7.30 -12.83
C MET A 136 10.12 8.79 -12.53
N THR A 137 11.15 9.42 -13.10
CA THR A 137 11.49 10.84 -12.93
C THR A 137 11.75 11.53 -14.27
N SER A 138 11.32 10.91 -15.39
CA SER A 138 11.49 11.47 -16.74
C SER A 138 10.26 12.28 -17.15
N THR A 139 9.90 12.29 -18.43
CA THR A 139 8.68 12.90 -18.95
C THR A 139 7.51 11.92 -19.00
N SER A 140 6.29 12.45 -19.09
CA SER A 140 5.08 11.64 -19.32
C SER A 140 5.13 10.85 -20.63
N GLU A 141 5.73 11.45 -21.66
CA GLU A 141 5.94 10.83 -22.98
C GLU A 141 6.83 9.60 -22.87
N ASP A 142 8.00 9.71 -22.22
CA ASP A 142 8.93 8.58 -22.10
C ASP A 142 8.31 7.38 -21.37
N LEU A 143 7.58 7.65 -20.28
CA LEU A 143 6.92 6.59 -19.51
C LEU A 143 5.85 5.89 -20.35
N PHE A 144 4.97 6.65 -20.99
CA PHE A 144 3.86 6.07 -21.74
C PHE A 144 4.29 5.46 -23.07
N ASP A 145 5.34 5.95 -23.72
CA ASP A 145 5.91 5.32 -24.92
C ASP A 145 6.53 3.96 -24.60
N PHE A 146 7.20 3.84 -23.45
CA PHE A 146 7.71 2.56 -22.96
C PHE A 146 6.56 1.56 -22.67
N ILE A 147 5.50 2.03 -22.01
CA ILE A 147 4.31 1.21 -21.72
C ILE A 147 3.59 0.80 -23.01
N ALA A 148 3.38 1.73 -23.94
CA ALA A 148 2.72 1.48 -25.22
C ALA A 148 3.50 0.49 -26.09
N SER A 149 4.83 0.64 -26.16
CA SER A 149 5.72 -0.30 -26.85
C SER A 149 5.64 -1.70 -26.26
N THR A 150 5.59 -1.80 -24.93
CA THR A 150 5.43 -3.09 -24.23
C THR A 150 4.07 -3.72 -24.54
N LEU A 151 2.99 -2.94 -24.46
CA LEU A 151 1.64 -3.44 -24.75
C LEU A 151 1.53 -3.91 -26.20
N LYS A 152 2.14 -3.19 -27.15
CA LYS A 152 2.22 -3.61 -28.55
C LYS A 152 2.91 -4.96 -28.71
N GLN A 153 4.09 -5.15 -28.12
CA GLN A 153 4.80 -6.43 -28.17
C GLN A 153 3.99 -7.58 -27.57
N PHE A 154 3.28 -7.31 -26.47
CA PHE A 154 2.40 -8.29 -25.84
C PHE A 154 1.24 -8.70 -26.74
N VAL A 155 0.61 -7.75 -27.44
CA VAL A 155 -0.48 -8.02 -28.40
C VAL A 155 0.02 -8.73 -29.66
N GLU A 156 1.15 -8.31 -30.25
CA GLU A 156 1.70 -8.93 -31.46
C GLU A 156 2.15 -10.38 -31.22
N LYS A 157 2.63 -10.69 -30.01
CA LYS A 157 2.98 -12.06 -29.61
C LYS A 157 1.77 -12.99 -29.64
N GLU A 158 0.56 -12.49 -29.33
CA GLU A 158 -0.67 -13.28 -29.52
C GLU A 158 -0.91 -13.57 -31.00
N GLU A 159 -0.93 -12.54 -31.85
CA GLU A 159 -1.35 -12.66 -33.25
C GLU A 159 -0.52 -13.69 -34.02
N SER A 160 0.73 -13.91 -33.58
CA SER A 160 1.62 -14.93 -34.13
C SER A 160 1.24 -16.39 -33.80
N GLY A 161 0.31 -16.63 -32.86
CA GLY A 161 -0.03 -17.96 -32.34
C GLY A 161 -1.52 -18.31 -32.32
N SER A 162 -2.41 -17.48 -32.86
CA SER A 162 -3.87 -17.71 -32.88
C SER A 162 -4.49 -17.22 -34.19
N GLU A 163 -5.52 -17.90 -34.70
CA GLU A 163 -6.31 -17.45 -35.86
C GLU A 163 -6.81 -16.01 -35.62
N PRO A 164 -6.82 -15.14 -36.65
CA PRO A 164 -7.21 -13.75 -36.52
C PRO A 164 -8.67 -13.67 -36.05
N SER A 165 -8.85 -13.46 -34.75
CA SER A 165 -10.19 -13.29 -34.19
C SER A 165 -10.76 -11.96 -34.69
N SER A 166 -11.95 -12.07 -35.26
CA SER A 166 -12.71 -11.06 -35.96
C SER A 166 -12.70 -9.67 -35.29
N VAL A 167 -12.30 -8.65 -36.06
CA VAL A 167 -12.85 -7.27 -36.18
C VAL A 167 -13.67 -6.74 -34.99
N ARG A 168 -13.18 -6.86 -33.76
CA ARG A 168 -13.69 -6.10 -32.63
C ARG A 168 -12.56 -5.21 -32.17
N ALA A 169 -12.84 -3.90 -32.06
CA ALA A 169 -11.89 -2.95 -31.51
C ALA A 169 -11.44 -3.47 -30.14
N ARG A 170 -10.12 -3.58 -29.95
CA ARG A 170 -9.54 -4.01 -28.68
C ARG A 170 -9.71 -2.87 -27.70
N GLU A 171 -10.29 -3.14 -26.55
CA GLU A 171 -10.49 -2.13 -25.51
C GLU A 171 -9.55 -2.40 -24.34
N LEU A 172 -8.94 -1.33 -23.82
CA LEU A 172 -8.02 -1.38 -22.68
C LEU A 172 -8.70 -0.88 -21.40
N GLY A 173 -8.66 -1.70 -20.35
CA GLY A 173 -8.88 -1.25 -18.98
C GLY A 173 -7.58 -0.75 -18.36
N LEU A 174 -7.52 0.53 -17.99
CA LEU A 174 -6.37 1.12 -17.32
C LEU A 174 -6.59 1.14 -15.81
N THR A 175 -5.87 0.29 -15.08
CA THR A 175 -5.70 0.42 -13.64
C THR A 175 -4.52 1.36 -13.35
N PHE A 176 -4.81 2.53 -12.78
CA PHE A 176 -3.81 3.55 -12.48
C PHE A 176 -3.84 3.87 -10.98
N SER A 177 -2.92 3.27 -10.23
CA SER A 177 -2.95 3.29 -8.76
C SER A 177 -2.26 4.52 -8.16
N PHE A 178 -2.62 5.70 -8.65
CA PHE A 178 -2.20 7.00 -8.14
C PHE A 178 -3.42 7.88 -7.91
N PRO A 179 -3.32 8.91 -7.05
CA PRO A 179 -4.41 9.86 -6.84
C PRO A 179 -4.82 10.57 -8.15
N VAL A 180 -6.00 10.25 -8.65
CA VAL A 180 -6.58 10.81 -9.87
C VAL A 180 -7.93 11.46 -9.55
N LYS A 181 -8.11 12.70 -9.99
CA LYS A 181 -9.43 13.33 -10.03
C LYS A 181 -10.13 12.86 -11.30
N GLN A 182 -10.95 11.82 -11.17
CA GLN A 182 -11.70 11.27 -12.28
C GLN A 182 -12.79 12.26 -12.74
N LEU A 183 -12.96 12.41 -14.05
CA LEU A 183 -13.94 13.30 -14.68
C LEU A 183 -15.06 12.50 -15.38
N SER A 184 -14.75 11.27 -15.78
CA SER A 184 -15.68 10.29 -16.33
C SER A 184 -15.10 8.88 -16.19
N ILE A 185 -15.83 7.84 -16.55
CA ILE A 185 -15.34 6.45 -16.51
C ILE A 185 -14.04 6.24 -17.31
N ARG A 186 -13.78 7.08 -18.32
CA ARG A 186 -12.59 7.00 -19.20
C ARG A 186 -11.76 8.28 -19.21
N SER A 187 -11.86 9.11 -18.17
CA SER A 187 -11.04 10.31 -18.07
C SER A 187 -10.72 10.67 -16.63
N GLY A 188 -9.48 11.08 -16.39
CA GLY A 188 -9.06 11.55 -15.08
C GLY A 188 -7.77 12.35 -15.12
N ILE A 189 -7.67 13.32 -14.22
CA ILE A 189 -6.51 14.19 -14.07
C ILE A 189 -5.63 13.68 -12.93
N LEU A 190 -4.35 13.45 -13.19
CA LEU A 190 -3.38 13.11 -12.15
C LEU A 190 -3.28 14.26 -11.14
N MET A 191 -3.51 13.98 -9.86
CA MET A 191 -3.43 15.00 -8.81
C MET A 191 -2.02 15.15 -8.24
N LYS A 192 -1.39 14.02 -7.93
CA LYS A 192 -0.01 13.97 -7.39
C LYS A 192 0.58 12.59 -7.61
N TRP A 193 1.89 12.55 -7.78
CA TRP A 193 2.62 11.30 -7.76
C TRP A 193 2.83 10.78 -6.34
N THR A 194 2.93 9.45 -6.24
CA THR A 194 3.28 8.73 -5.01
C THR A 194 4.27 7.61 -5.37
N LYS A 195 4.66 6.77 -4.40
CA LYS A 195 5.42 5.53 -4.65
C LYS A 195 6.76 5.74 -5.39
N GLY A 196 7.37 6.92 -5.21
CA GLY A 196 8.68 7.27 -5.79
C GLY A 196 8.65 7.81 -7.22
N PHE A 197 7.46 8.02 -7.80
CA PHE A 197 7.33 8.75 -9.08
C PHE A 197 7.45 10.26 -8.86
N ALA A 198 8.06 10.94 -9.83
CA ALA A 198 8.21 12.40 -9.87
C ALA A 198 8.33 12.87 -11.33
N ILE A 199 7.27 12.66 -12.11
CA ILE A 199 7.16 13.11 -13.52
C ILE A 199 6.42 14.46 -13.52
N GLU A 200 7.17 15.55 -13.57
CA GLU A 200 6.67 16.90 -13.31
C GLU A 200 5.62 17.37 -14.34
N ASP A 201 5.81 17.04 -15.62
CA ASP A 201 4.95 17.47 -16.72
C ASP A 201 3.58 16.78 -16.74
N MET A 202 3.42 15.67 -16.01
CA MET A 202 2.17 14.90 -15.95
C MET A 202 1.20 15.38 -14.87
N VAL A 203 1.67 16.08 -13.83
CA VAL A 203 0.80 16.52 -12.74
C VAL A 203 -0.21 17.55 -13.28
N GLY A 204 -1.50 17.33 -13.03
CA GLY A 204 -2.58 18.16 -13.57
C GLY A 204 -2.93 17.86 -15.03
N LYS A 205 -2.38 16.80 -15.64
CA LYS A 205 -2.73 16.34 -17.00
C LYS A 205 -3.73 15.19 -16.98
N GLU A 206 -4.43 15.06 -18.11
CA GLU A 206 -5.39 14.00 -18.38
C GLU A 206 -4.64 12.70 -18.72
N VAL A 207 -4.81 11.66 -17.89
CA VAL A 207 -4.00 10.44 -17.92
C VAL A 207 -4.30 9.59 -19.16
N VAL A 208 -5.57 9.47 -19.51
CA VAL A 208 -6.02 8.57 -20.59
C VAL A 208 -5.54 9.06 -21.94
N GLY A 209 -5.67 10.35 -22.23
CA GLY A 209 -5.25 10.98 -23.47
C GLY A 209 -3.74 10.94 -23.65
N LEU A 210 -2.95 11.02 -22.57
CA LEU A 210 -1.50 10.82 -22.66
C LEU A 210 -1.15 9.37 -23.04
N LEU A 211 -1.83 8.39 -22.46
CA LEU A 211 -1.64 6.98 -22.84
C LEU A 211 -2.13 6.70 -24.26
N GLU A 212 -3.33 7.14 -24.63
CA GLU A 212 -3.88 6.97 -25.99
C GLU A 212 -2.98 7.62 -27.05
N ALA A 213 -2.41 8.79 -26.77
CA ALA A 213 -1.41 9.40 -27.66
C ALA A 213 -0.17 8.52 -27.85
N ALA A 214 0.33 7.88 -26.78
CA ALA A 214 1.45 6.95 -26.86
C ALA A 214 1.12 5.67 -27.61
N LEU A 215 -0.10 5.14 -27.44
CA LEU A 215 -0.60 3.98 -28.19
C LEU A 215 -0.67 4.28 -29.70
N VAL A 216 -1.18 5.46 -30.07
CA VAL A 216 -1.20 5.93 -31.46
C VAL A 216 0.21 6.09 -32.02
N ARG A 217 1.15 6.73 -31.31
CA ARG A 217 2.55 6.85 -31.73
C ARG A 217 3.22 5.48 -31.94
N SER A 218 2.87 4.52 -31.10
CA SER A 218 3.35 3.13 -31.18
C SER A 218 2.67 2.33 -32.31
N GLY A 219 1.60 2.84 -32.92
CA GLY A 219 0.82 2.17 -33.96
C GLY A 219 -0.09 1.06 -33.44
N LEU A 220 -0.56 1.16 -32.19
CA LEU A 220 -1.50 0.22 -31.58
C LEU A 220 -2.89 0.87 -31.46
N ASP A 221 -3.87 0.38 -32.24
CA ASP A 221 -5.26 0.81 -32.16
C ASP A 221 -5.99 0.08 -31.04
N MET A 222 -5.94 0.66 -29.84
CA MET A 222 -6.55 0.10 -28.63
C MET A 222 -7.03 1.23 -27.70
N PRO A 223 -8.25 1.76 -27.89
CA PRO A 223 -8.77 2.82 -27.03
C PRO A 223 -8.92 2.38 -25.57
N VAL A 224 -8.78 3.34 -24.65
CA VAL A 224 -9.02 3.08 -23.22
C VAL A 224 -10.51 3.18 -22.95
N ALA A 225 -11.12 2.06 -22.57
CA ALA A 225 -12.54 1.98 -22.26
C ALA A 225 -12.85 2.44 -20.83
N VAL A 226 -11.92 2.18 -19.90
CA VAL A 226 -12.10 2.51 -18.48
C VAL A 226 -10.78 2.87 -17.82
N LEU A 227 -10.84 3.89 -16.96
CA LEU A 227 -9.81 4.24 -15.98
C LEU A 227 -10.31 3.86 -14.59
N VAL A 228 -9.59 3.02 -13.87
CA VAL A 228 -9.90 2.61 -12.50
C VAL A 228 -8.70 2.75 -11.57
N ASN A 229 -8.96 2.92 -10.28
CA ASN A 229 -7.99 2.68 -9.22
C ASN A 229 -7.86 1.17 -8.94
N ASP A 230 -6.72 0.70 -8.45
CA ASP A 230 -6.48 -0.71 -8.08
C ASP A 230 -7.47 -1.25 -7.06
N THR A 231 -7.89 -0.42 -6.11
CA THR A 231 -8.86 -0.79 -5.08
C THR A 231 -10.23 -1.04 -5.72
N VAL A 232 -10.61 -0.24 -6.73
CA VAL A 232 -11.84 -0.39 -7.52
C VAL A 232 -11.77 -1.64 -8.39
N GLY A 233 -10.63 -1.90 -9.04
CA GLY A 233 -10.41 -3.14 -9.77
C GLY A 233 -10.48 -4.38 -8.86
N THR A 234 -10.01 -4.27 -7.62
CA THR A 234 -10.13 -5.33 -6.61
C THR A 234 -11.58 -5.57 -6.22
N LEU A 235 -12.38 -4.51 -6.04
CA LEU A 235 -13.83 -4.64 -5.80
C LEU A 235 -14.52 -5.29 -7.00
N ALA A 236 -14.21 -4.85 -8.22
CA ALA A 236 -14.82 -5.41 -9.43
C ALA A 236 -14.52 -6.91 -9.58
N LEU A 237 -13.29 -7.34 -9.33
CA LEU A 237 -12.93 -8.77 -9.34
C LEU A 237 -13.64 -9.54 -8.23
N GLY A 238 -13.66 -9.01 -7.00
CA GLY A 238 -14.38 -9.65 -5.90
C GLY A 238 -15.88 -9.77 -6.19
N HIS A 239 -16.49 -8.75 -6.78
CA HIS A 239 -17.90 -8.76 -7.17
C HIS A 239 -18.19 -9.70 -8.35
N TYR A 240 -17.24 -9.82 -9.29
CA TYR A 240 -17.27 -10.82 -10.36
C TYR A 240 -17.29 -12.24 -9.81
N ASP A 241 -16.59 -12.52 -8.71
CA ASP A 241 -16.56 -13.85 -8.09
C ASP A 241 -17.71 -14.07 -7.09
N ASP A 242 -18.14 -13.03 -6.39
CA ASP A 242 -19.20 -13.03 -5.40
C ASP A 242 -19.96 -11.69 -5.39
N ALA A 243 -21.23 -11.73 -5.79
CA ALA A 243 -22.10 -10.55 -5.87
C ALA A 243 -22.39 -9.88 -4.51
N ASP A 244 -22.11 -10.56 -3.38
CA ASP A 244 -22.23 -9.95 -2.07
C ASP A 244 -21.02 -9.07 -1.71
N THR A 245 -19.98 -9.05 -2.55
CA THR A 245 -18.81 -8.17 -2.37
C THR A 245 -19.18 -6.71 -2.66
N VAL A 246 -19.25 -5.89 -1.61
CA VAL A 246 -19.62 -4.46 -1.70
C VAL A 246 -18.50 -3.50 -1.31
N ALA A 247 -17.37 -4.01 -0.82
CA ALA A 247 -16.22 -3.21 -0.45
C ALA A 247 -14.92 -3.96 -0.75
N ALA A 248 -13.85 -3.21 -1.02
CA ALA A 248 -12.52 -3.75 -1.18
C ALA A 248 -11.51 -2.89 -0.41
N VAL A 249 -10.51 -3.55 0.15
CA VAL A 249 -9.47 -2.91 0.94
C VAL A 249 -8.10 -3.41 0.46
N ILE A 250 -7.20 -2.48 0.19
CA ILE A 250 -5.79 -2.75 -0.05
C ILE A 250 -5.02 -2.55 1.25
N ILE A 251 -4.32 -3.60 1.69
CA ILE A 251 -3.39 -3.56 2.82
C ILE A 251 -2.05 -4.11 2.32
N GLY A 252 -1.14 -3.22 1.97
CA GLY A 252 0.16 -3.58 1.40
C GLY A 252 1.20 -2.51 1.69
N THR A 253 2.05 -2.18 0.71
CA THR A 253 3.00 -1.05 0.85
C THR A 253 2.28 0.26 1.16
N GLY A 254 1.15 0.50 0.49
CA GLY A 254 0.18 1.55 0.86
C GLY A 254 -1.10 0.92 1.40
N THR A 255 -2.10 1.75 1.67
CA THR A 255 -3.44 1.29 2.01
C THR A 255 -4.51 2.17 1.41
N ASN A 256 -5.59 1.55 0.93
CA ASN A 256 -6.75 2.24 0.43
C ASN A 256 -8.02 1.38 0.61
N ALA A 257 -9.19 2.01 0.50
CA ALA A 257 -10.46 1.32 0.49
C ALA A 257 -11.42 1.94 -0.54
N CYS A 258 -12.29 1.11 -1.10
CA CYS A 258 -13.42 1.55 -1.90
C CYS A 258 -14.64 0.70 -1.57
N TYR A 259 -15.82 1.24 -1.83
CA TYR A 259 -17.07 0.53 -1.59
C TYR A 259 -18.19 1.02 -2.52
N LEU A 260 -19.24 0.23 -2.64
CA LEU A 260 -20.46 0.59 -3.36
C LEU A 260 -21.36 1.44 -2.47
N GLU A 261 -21.60 2.68 -2.88
CA GLU A 261 -22.46 3.63 -2.17
C GLU A 261 -23.75 3.89 -2.98
N ARG A 262 -24.85 4.20 -2.30
CA ARG A 262 -26.07 4.64 -2.98
C ARG A 262 -25.86 6.03 -3.56
N ALA A 263 -26.23 6.24 -4.81
CA ALA A 263 -26.05 7.53 -5.49
C ALA A 263 -26.78 8.68 -4.77
N ASP A 264 -27.94 8.39 -4.13
CA ASP A 264 -28.72 9.36 -3.37
C ASP A 264 -28.06 9.84 -2.07
N ALA A 265 -27.10 9.08 -1.53
CA ALA A 265 -26.31 9.43 -0.36
C ALA A 265 -25.10 10.31 -0.70
N ILE A 266 -24.75 10.44 -1.99
CA ILE A 266 -23.59 11.21 -2.45
C ILE A 266 -24.04 12.63 -2.84
N ILE A 267 -24.04 13.56 -1.89
CA ILE A 267 -24.54 14.93 -2.13
C ILE A 267 -23.73 15.64 -3.24
N LYS A 268 -22.40 15.45 -3.30
CA LYS A 268 -21.57 16.04 -4.35
C LYS A 268 -21.78 15.43 -5.75
N CYS A 269 -22.56 14.35 -5.85
CA CYS A 269 -22.97 13.70 -7.09
C CYS A 269 -24.33 14.24 -7.60
N GLN A 270 -24.97 15.19 -6.90
CA GLN A 270 -26.24 15.78 -7.33
C GLN A 270 -26.13 16.35 -8.76
N GLY A 271 -26.89 15.78 -9.68
CA GLY A 271 -26.90 16.13 -11.11
C GLY A 271 -26.16 15.15 -12.03
N LEU A 272 -25.38 14.21 -11.48
CA LEU A 272 -24.84 13.09 -12.25
C LEU A 272 -25.89 11.98 -12.33
N LEU A 273 -26.16 11.50 -13.55
CA LEU A 273 -27.07 10.38 -13.78
C LEU A 273 -26.31 9.06 -13.57
N THR A 274 -26.69 8.30 -12.54
CA THR A 274 -26.30 6.89 -12.40
C THR A 274 -27.42 6.01 -12.91
N THR A 275 -27.09 4.97 -13.68
CA THR A 275 -28.12 4.07 -14.23
C THR A 275 -28.53 2.95 -13.28
N SER A 276 -27.68 2.58 -12.33
CA SER A 276 -27.95 1.54 -11.32
C SER A 276 -28.53 2.07 -10.00
N GLY A 277 -28.46 3.38 -9.75
CA GLY A 277 -28.77 3.98 -8.45
C GLY A 277 -27.64 3.86 -7.41
N CYS A 278 -26.49 3.30 -7.79
CA CYS A 278 -25.29 3.18 -6.96
C CYS A 278 -24.06 3.71 -7.70
N MET A 279 -22.99 3.98 -6.95
CA MET A 279 -21.69 4.32 -7.50
C MET A 279 -20.58 3.79 -6.60
N VAL A 280 -19.53 3.22 -7.19
CA VAL A 280 -18.33 2.88 -6.42
C VAL A 280 -17.61 4.17 -6.02
N VAL A 281 -17.27 4.27 -4.74
CA VAL A 281 -16.51 5.41 -4.17
C VAL A 281 -15.13 4.93 -3.77
N ASN A 282 -14.09 5.59 -4.31
CA ASN A 282 -12.72 5.40 -3.85
C ASN A 282 -12.46 6.36 -2.67
N MET A 283 -12.22 5.82 -1.48
CA MET A 283 -12.14 6.64 -0.27
C MET A 283 -10.84 7.47 -0.20
N GLU A 284 -9.75 6.97 -0.78
CA GLU A 284 -8.38 7.47 -0.54
C GLU A 284 -8.11 7.62 0.97
N TRP A 285 -8.40 6.55 1.71
CA TRP A 285 -8.53 6.61 3.17
C TRP A 285 -7.22 6.78 3.94
N GLY A 286 -6.08 6.74 3.23
CA GLY A 286 -4.76 6.84 3.85
C GLY A 286 -4.58 8.16 4.60
N ASN A 287 -5.33 9.18 4.20
CA ASN A 287 -5.32 10.50 4.84
C ASN A 287 -6.34 10.66 5.97
N PHE A 288 -7.07 9.61 6.35
CA PHE A 288 -7.98 9.64 7.49
C PHE A 288 -7.26 10.13 8.75
N TRP A 289 -7.96 10.93 9.55
CA TRP A 289 -7.42 11.46 10.80
C TRP A 289 -8.49 11.50 11.88
N SER A 290 -8.12 11.10 13.10
CA SER A 290 -8.98 11.19 14.27
C SER A 290 -8.12 11.29 15.53
N SER A 291 -8.59 12.05 16.52
CA SER A 291 -7.97 12.10 17.85
C SER A 291 -8.00 10.75 18.60
N HIS A 292 -8.83 9.81 18.13
CA HIS A 292 -8.93 8.45 18.68
C HIS A 292 -7.89 7.48 18.12
N LEU A 293 -7.11 7.87 17.10
CA LEU A 293 -5.99 7.07 16.61
C LEU A 293 -4.86 7.05 17.67
N PRO A 294 -4.35 5.86 18.05
CA PRO A 294 -3.35 5.71 19.11
C PRO A 294 -1.94 6.08 18.62
N ARG A 295 -1.72 7.35 18.23
CA ARG A 295 -0.41 7.81 17.78
C ARG A 295 0.58 7.86 18.94
N THR A 296 1.72 7.23 18.74
CA THR A 296 2.89 7.30 19.62
C THR A 296 3.81 8.44 19.19
N SER A 297 4.83 8.74 20.01
CA SER A 297 5.89 9.66 19.59
C SER A 297 6.65 9.16 18.35
N TYR A 298 6.75 7.83 18.16
CA TYR A 298 7.41 7.26 16.99
C TYR A 298 6.64 7.54 15.69
N ASP A 299 5.31 7.51 15.75
CA ASP A 299 4.45 7.85 14.61
C ASP A 299 4.56 9.34 14.26
N ILE A 300 4.63 10.19 15.29
CA ILE A 300 4.79 11.64 15.13
C ILE A 300 6.15 11.96 14.49
N ASP A 301 7.25 11.37 15.01
CA ASP A 301 8.58 11.58 14.46
C ASP A 301 8.68 11.06 13.02
N LEU A 302 8.08 9.89 12.74
CA LEU A 302 8.01 9.32 11.40
C LEU A 302 7.27 10.25 10.43
N ASP A 303 6.14 10.82 10.85
CA ASP A 303 5.36 11.74 10.03
C ASP A 303 6.14 13.03 9.72
N LEU A 304 6.79 13.62 10.73
CA LEU A 304 7.59 14.83 10.59
C LEU A 304 8.80 14.65 9.66
N GLU A 305 9.44 13.49 9.68
CA GLU A 305 10.59 13.16 8.82
C GLU A 305 10.19 12.65 7.43
N SER A 306 8.90 12.41 7.18
CA SER A 306 8.42 11.90 5.90
C SER A 306 8.44 12.99 4.80
N PRO A 307 8.42 12.60 3.51
CA PRO A 307 8.32 13.56 2.41
C PRO A 307 7.01 14.38 2.39
N ASN A 308 6.00 13.93 3.12
CA ASN A 308 4.66 14.53 3.18
C ASN A 308 4.15 14.65 4.63
N PRO A 309 4.76 15.52 5.47
CA PRO A 309 4.34 15.69 6.86
C PRO A 309 2.89 16.13 6.99
N ASN A 310 2.17 15.63 8.00
CA ASN A 310 0.75 15.86 8.26
C ASN A 310 -0.23 15.33 7.19
N ASP A 311 0.28 14.54 6.24
CA ASP A 311 -0.50 13.88 5.19
C ASP A 311 -0.32 12.35 5.30
N GLN A 312 -1.31 11.58 4.83
CA GLN A 312 -1.33 10.11 4.87
C GLN A 312 -1.16 9.53 6.30
N GLY A 313 -1.69 10.21 7.32
CA GLY A 313 -1.52 9.83 8.72
C GLY A 313 -2.00 8.41 9.03
N PHE A 314 -3.17 8.01 8.51
CA PHE A 314 -3.69 6.66 8.70
C PHE A 314 -2.84 5.60 7.97
N GLU A 315 -2.42 5.88 6.74
CA GLU A 315 -1.52 4.99 5.99
C GLU A 315 -0.20 4.78 6.72
N LYS A 316 0.39 5.85 7.27
CA LYS A 316 1.65 5.78 8.04
C LYS A 316 1.56 4.89 9.27
N MET A 317 0.36 4.74 9.84
CA MET A 317 0.15 3.88 11.00
C MET A 317 -0.09 2.41 10.66
N ILE A 318 -0.67 2.10 9.49
CA ILE A 318 -1.14 0.73 9.19
C ILE A 318 -0.47 0.06 8.00
N SER A 319 0.18 0.80 7.11
CA SER A 319 0.73 0.24 5.87
C SER A 319 2.10 -0.39 6.07
N GLY A 320 2.39 -1.42 5.28
CA GLY A 320 3.63 -2.18 5.34
C GLY A 320 4.89 -1.35 5.05
N MET A 321 4.78 -0.18 4.41
CA MET A 321 5.92 0.73 4.19
C MET A 321 6.49 1.26 5.52
N TYR A 322 5.63 1.52 6.50
CA TYR A 322 5.99 2.29 7.70
C TYR A 322 6.13 1.44 8.96
N LEU A 323 5.45 0.29 9.05
CA LEU A 323 5.50 -0.60 10.22
C LEU A 323 6.94 -0.96 10.63
N GLY A 324 7.80 -1.23 9.65
CA GLY A 324 9.20 -1.54 9.91
C GLY A 324 10.04 -0.34 10.37
N ASP A 325 9.71 0.88 9.93
CA ASP A 325 10.39 2.09 10.39
C ASP A 325 9.97 2.47 11.83
N ILE A 326 8.71 2.21 12.22
CA ILE A 326 8.28 2.30 13.62
C ILE A 326 9.12 1.36 14.50
N VAL A 327 9.27 0.09 14.10
CA VAL A 327 10.11 -0.88 14.82
C VAL A 327 11.56 -0.39 14.91
N ARG A 328 12.11 0.17 13.82
CA ARG A 328 13.47 0.74 13.80
C ARG A 328 13.62 1.86 14.84
N ARG A 329 12.66 2.78 14.91
CA ARG A 329 12.66 3.91 15.86
C ARG A 329 12.60 3.44 17.31
N VAL A 330 11.78 2.43 17.60
CA VAL A 330 11.69 1.80 18.93
C VAL A 330 13.04 1.17 19.32
N ILE A 331 13.69 0.43 18.42
CA ILE A 331 15.00 -0.19 18.69
C ILE A 331 16.08 0.86 18.97
N ILE A 332 16.07 1.97 18.22
CA ILE A 332 16.97 3.10 18.47
C ILE A 332 16.75 3.66 19.87
N ARG A 333 15.49 3.91 20.24
CA ARG A 333 15.14 4.42 21.58
C ARG A 333 15.61 3.48 22.69
N MET A 334 15.37 2.18 22.55
CA MET A 334 15.84 1.17 23.51
C MET A 334 17.36 1.18 23.67
N SER A 335 18.08 1.41 22.57
CA SER A 335 19.56 1.44 22.58
C SER A 335 20.12 2.75 23.15
N GLN A 336 19.40 3.86 23.05
CA GLN A 336 19.74 5.12 23.70
C GLN A 336 19.55 5.03 25.23
N ASP A 337 18.50 4.34 25.69
CA ASP A 337 18.22 4.18 27.12
C ASP A 337 19.06 3.08 27.79
N SER A 338 19.60 2.15 27.01
CA SER A 338 20.34 0.99 27.49
C SER A 338 21.41 0.51 26.51
N ASP A 339 22.65 0.42 26.97
CA ASP A 339 23.80 -0.16 26.25
C ASP A 339 23.78 -1.69 26.23
N ILE A 340 22.61 -2.33 26.37
CA ILE A 340 22.48 -3.78 26.47
C ILE A 340 22.70 -4.50 25.14
N PHE A 341 22.39 -3.84 24.04
CA PHE A 341 22.62 -4.31 22.68
C PHE A 341 24.04 -4.00 22.18
N GLY A 342 24.87 -3.37 23.03
CA GLY A 342 26.17 -2.84 22.61
C GLY A 342 26.02 -1.55 21.78
N PRO A 343 27.06 -1.15 21.02
CA PRO A 343 26.98 0.02 20.16
C PRO A 343 25.93 -0.18 19.06
N VAL A 344 25.11 0.85 18.85
CA VAL A 344 24.09 0.86 17.80
C VAL A 344 24.76 0.75 16.43
N SER A 345 24.31 -0.21 15.62
CA SER A 345 24.77 -0.32 14.24
C SER A 345 24.42 0.96 13.48
N SER A 346 25.38 1.54 12.78
CA SER A 346 25.16 2.69 11.89
C SER A 346 24.08 2.42 10.85
N ARG A 347 23.84 1.15 10.49
CA ARG A 347 22.76 0.75 9.59
C ARG A 347 21.37 1.08 10.12
N LEU A 348 21.14 1.02 11.44
CA LEU A 348 19.85 1.38 12.03
C LEU A 348 19.54 2.87 11.93
N SER A 349 20.56 3.71 11.67
CA SER A 349 20.35 5.14 11.41
C SER A 349 19.78 5.42 10.01
N ILE A 350 19.79 4.43 9.10
CA ILE A 350 19.24 4.56 7.75
C ILE A 350 17.71 4.41 7.84
N PRO A 351 16.91 5.43 7.49
CA PRO A 351 15.46 5.33 7.46
C PRO A 351 14.99 4.19 6.56
N PHE A 352 13.91 3.51 6.96
CA PHE A 352 13.32 2.39 6.21
C PHE A 352 14.29 1.23 5.93
N ILE A 353 15.37 1.05 6.70
CA ILE A 353 16.26 -0.12 6.52
C ILE A 353 15.59 -1.44 6.89
N LEU A 354 14.67 -1.40 7.86
CA LEU A 354 13.84 -2.52 8.26
C LEU A 354 12.59 -2.55 7.37
N GLN A 355 12.75 -2.91 6.10
CA GLN A 355 11.61 -3.13 5.22
C GLN A 355 11.20 -4.59 5.23
N TYR A 356 9.91 -4.82 4.97
CA TYR A 356 9.41 -6.13 4.54
C TYR A 356 9.94 -6.41 3.13
N VAL A 357 11.25 -6.67 3.01
CA VAL A 357 11.82 -7.18 1.76
C VAL A 357 11.20 -8.53 1.53
N THR A 358 10.62 -8.71 0.35
CA THR A 358 10.05 -9.93 -0.21
C THR A 358 11.12 -11.04 -0.35
N TYR A 359 11.83 -11.39 0.72
CA TYR A 359 12.76 -12.50 0.75
C TYR A 359 12.03 -13.85 0.78
N LEU A 360 10.73 -13.85 1.10
CA LEU A 360 9.89 -15.05 1.13
C LEU A 360 9.27 -15.44 -0.22
N HIS A 361 9.21 -14.54 -1.22
CA HIS A 361 8.64 -14.90 -2.52
C HIS A 361 9.61 -15.62 -3.48
N ARG A 362 10.91 -15.67 -3.16
CA ARG A 362 11.87 -16.46 -3.95
C ARG A 362 11.96 -17.94 -3.53
N ASN A 363 11.44 -18.32 -2.35
CA ASN A 363 11.64 -19.67 -1.80
C ASN A 363 10.36 -20.40 -1.35
N LEU A 364 9.18 -19.81 -1.47
CA LEU A 364 7.93 -20.52 -1.21
C LEU A 364 7.05 -20.41 -2.46
N GLY A 365 7.05 -21.49 -3.25
CA GLY A 365 6.16 -21.72 -4.37
C GLY A 365 4.72 -21.83 -3.91
N TRP A 366 4.10 -20.70 -3.56
CA TRP A 366 2.66 -20.60 -3.43
C TRP A 366 2.06 -20.53 -4.83
N THR A 367 1.79 -21.69 -5.39
CA THR A 367 0.75 -21.86 -6.42
C THR A 367 -0.58 -21.52 -5.77
N ARG A 368 -1.24 -20.43 -6.21
CA ARG A 368 -2.65 -20.22 -5.92
C ARG A 368 -3.45 -21.25 -6.73
N SER A 369 -4.23 -22.06 -6.02
CA SER A 369 -5.33 -22.88 -6.54
C SER A 369 -6.54 -22.02 -6.86
#